data_AF-A0A2C9UMQ7-F1
#
_entry.id   AF-A0A2C9UMQ7-F1
#
_cell.length_a   1.000
_cell.length_b   1.000
_cell.length_c   1.000
_cell.angle_alpha   90.00
_cell.angle_beta   90.00
_cell.angle_gamma   90.00
#
_symmetry.space_group_name_H-M   'P 1'
#
loop_
_entity.id
_entity.type
_entity.pdbx_description
1 polymer ?
#
loop_
_entity_poly.entity_id
_entity_poly.type
_entity_poly.pdbx_seq_one_letter_code
_entity_poly.pdbx_strand_id
1 'polypeptide(L)'
;MLIDAWGERYLELRRGNLKQKHWKEVADIVSSREEYKKAAKTNIQCKNRIDTVKKKYKLEKAKIAAGGGPSKWPFFERLDKLIGPTTKILVTAAVAAAPLTSKVAMGIPVGIHNGGANSEDSLPPEKKLRGVVQRGVNTKEVKERKGWRNLIRMLAQVILKFEEVYEQAKNMKLQQVVLMEKIRMKFARELELQMMQFFIKTQIETSQLKCTRREEMIVIKIITSVVTHFTDVLKEFNFFSLSATYHVLGMIKSLGKILS
;
A
#
# COMPACT_ATOMS: atom_id res chain seq x y z
N MET A 1 16.39 -1.85 15.42
CA MET A 1 16.76 -0.64 16.19
C MET A 1 15.55 0.29 16.25
N LEU A 2 15.52 1.31 17.11
CA LEU A 2 14.35 2.21 17.27
C LEU A 2 13.89 2.88 15.97
N ILE A 3 14.83 3.28 15.11
CA ILE A 3 14.55 3.91 13.81
C ILE A 3 13.77 2.97 12.88
N ASP A 4 14.07 1.67 12.92
CA ASP A 4 13.43 0.67 12.06
C ASP A 4 11.99 0.42 12.51
N ALA A 5 11.80 0.14 13.82
CA ALA A 5 10.49 -0.11 14.40
C ALA A 5 9.55 1.10 14.25
N TRP A 6 10.09 2.32 14.45
CA TRP A 6 9.35 3.55 14.17
C TRP A 6 9.09 3.74 12.67
N GLY A 7 10.08 3.45 11.82
CA GLY A 7 10.01 3.63 10.37
C GLY A 7 8.94 2.78 9.71
N GLU A 8 8.80 1.52 10.10
CA GLU A 8 7.75 0.62 9.63
C GLU A 8 6.36 1.20 9.91
N ARG A 9 6.06 1.55 11.17
CA ARG A 9 4.77 2.18 11.51
C ARG A 9 4.57 3.55 10.86
N TYR A 10 5.64 4.32 10.67
CA TYR A 10 5.57 5.61 9.99
C TYR A 10 5.18 5.47 8.51
N LEU A 11 5.68 4.45 7.83
CA LEU A 11 5.35 4.17 6.42
C LEU A 11 3.91 3.66 6.25
N GLU A 12 3.46 2.76 7.11
CA GLU A 12 2.08 2.24 7.08
C GLU A 12 1.03 3.34 7.25
N LEU A 13 1.31 4.33 8.11
CA LEU A 13 0.45 5.50 8.31
C LEU A 13 0.61 6.55 7.20
N ARG A 14 1.19 6.19 6.04
CA ARG A 14 1.50 7.07 4.91
C ARG A 14 2.25 8.33 5.34
N ARG A 15 3.29 8.19 6.19
CA ARG A 15 4.07 9.28 6.75
C ARG A 15 3.28 10.22 7.68
N GLY A 16 2.18 9.75 8.24
CA GLY A 16 1.34 10.45 9.20
C GLY A 16 1.87 10.47 10.63
N ASN A 17 1.15 11.17 11.50
CA ASN A 17 1.49 11.28 12.93
C ASN A 17 1.15 10.00 13.69
N LEU A 18 2.11 9.49 14.47
CA LEU A 18 1.88 8.33 15.33
C LEU A 18 1.09 8.73 16.58
N LYS A 19 0.00 8.01 16.85
CA LYS A 19 -0.81 8.11 18.08
C LYS A 19 -0.18 7.30 19.22
N GLN A 20 -0.68 7.48 20.44
CA GLN A 20 -0.19 6.80 21.64
C GLN A 20 -0.14 5.28 21.49
N LYS A 21 -1.16 4.65 20.89
CA LYS A 21 -1.18 3.20 20.63
C LYS A 21 0.03 2.75 19.80
N HIS A 22 0.29 3.42 18.67
CA HIS A 22 1.42 3.08 17.79
C HIS A 22 2.76 3.25 18.49
N TRP A 23 2.90 4.28 19.32
CA TRP A 23 4.13 4.47 20.08
C TRP A 23 4.32 3.43 21.20
N LYS A 24 3.23 2.87 21.75
CA LYS A 24 3.31 1.75 22.68
C LYS A 24 3.83 0.51 21.96
N GLU A 25 3.29 0.19 20.78
CA GLU A 25 3.77 -0.91 19.95
C GLU A 25 5.27 -0.74 19.57
N VAL A 26 5.70 0.46 19.19
CA VAL A 26 7.13 0.74 18.92
C VAL A 26 7.99 0.52 20.16
N ALA A 27 7.53 0.95 21.34
CA ALA A 27 8.24 0.75 22.59
C ALA A 27 8.34 -0.73 22.99
N ASP A 28 7.27 -1.50 22.77
CA ASP A 28 7.24 -2.93 23.04
C ASP A 28 8.24 -3.68 22.14
N ILE A 29 8.28 -3.37 20.83
CA ILE A 29 9.23 -3.96 19.86
C ILE A 29 10.69 -3.59 20.19
N VAL A 30 10.93 -2.37 20.69
CA VAL A 30 12.28 -1.93 21.06
C VAL A 30 12.72 -2.55 22.39
N SER A 31 11.79 -2.73 23.32
CA SER A 31 12.07 -3.34 24.62
C SER A 31 12.37 -4.83 24.49
N SER A 32 11.63 -5.57 23.65
CA SER A 32 11.91 -7.00 23.41
C SER A 32 13.26 -7.27 22.76
N ARG A 33 13.86 -6.27 22.09
CA ARG A 33 15.19 -6.37 21.49
C ARG A 33 16.34 -5.99 22.45
N GLU A 34 16.04 -5.39 23.60
CA GLU A 34 17.04 -4.91 24.59
C GLU A 34 17.05 -5.71 25.91
N GLU A 35 16.36 -6.86 25.93
CA GLU A 35 16.03 -7.67 27.11
C GLU A 35 17.20 -8.15 28.00
N TYR A 36 18.47 -7.84 27.68
CA TYR A 36 19.60 -8.25 28.51
C TYR A 36 20.35 -7.12 29.23
N LYS A 37 20.11 -5.82 28.96
CA LYS A 37 20.96 -4.76 29.59
C LYS A 37 20.33 -3.45 30.06
N LYS A 38 19.07 -3.11 29.80
CA LYS A 38 18.46 -1.84 30.31
C LYS A 38 16.96 -1.93 30.56
N ALA A 39 16.48 -1.08 31.48
CA ALA A 39 15.07 -0.92 31.84
C ALA A 39 14.18 -0.64 30.61
N ALA A 40 12.97 -1.19 30.63
CA ALA A 40 11.98 -1.08 29.55
C ALA A 40 11.79 0.38 29.13
N LYS A 41 11.92 0.65 27.82
CA LYS A 41 11.77 2.00 27.28
C LYS A 41 10.30 2.36 27.23
N THR A 42 9.94 3.51 27.76
CA THR A 42 8.57 4.00 27.66
C THR A 42 8.30 4.56 26.26
N ASN A 43 7.03 4.53 25.87
CA ASN A 43 6.50 5.17 24.66
C ASN A 43 7.02 6.62 24.49
N ILE A 44 7.02 7.40 25.58
CA ILE A 44 7.47 8.80 25.60
C ILE A 44 8.97 8.92 25.29
N GLN A 45 9.79 8.02 25.85
CA GLN A 45 11.24 8.00 25.59
C GLN A 45 11.54 7.67 24.13
N CYS A 46 10.80 6.73 23.54
CA CYS A 46 10.93 6.38 22.12
C CYS A 46 10.58 7.57 21.22
N LYS A 47 9.48 8.27 21.52
CA LYS A 47 9.07 9.49 20.82
C LYS A 47 10.14 10.58 20.90
N ASN A 48 10.57 10.95 22.10
CA ASN A 48 11.58 12.00 22.29
C ASN A 48 12.90 11.68 21.58
N ARG A 49 13.30 10.41 21.60
CA ARG A 49 14.51 9.95 20.89
C ARG A 49 14.35 10.09 19.38
N ILE A 50 13.21 9.68 18.81
CA ILE A 50 12.91 9.86 17.39
C ILE A 50 12.87 11.34 17.00
N ASP A 51 12.27 12.21 17.82
CA ASP A 51 12.19 13.64 17.53
C ASP A 51 13.58 14.29 17.51
N THR A 52 14.46 13.88 18.44
CA THR A 52 15.87 14.30 18.44
C THR A 52 16.61 13.84 17.18
N VAL A 53 16.41 12.59 16.79
CA VAL A 53 17.02 11.99 15.59
C VAL A 53 16.52 12.69 14.32
N LYS A 54 15.21 12.98 14.22
CA LYS A 54 14.63 13.78 13.13
C LYS A 54 15.18 15.19 13.06
N LYS A 55 15.35 15.86 14.22
CA LYS A 55 15.94 17.21 14.28
C LYS A 55 17.37 17.20 13.76
N LYS A 56 18.18 16.23 14.18
CA LYS A 56 19.55 16.06 13.70
C LYS A 56 19.59 15.76 12.19
N TYR A 57 18.69 14.94 11.68
CA TYR A 57 18.58 14.68 10.24
C TYR A 57 18.29 15.95 9.43
N LYS A 58 17.40 16.82 9.89
CA LYS A 58 17.14 18.10 9.21
C LYS A 58 18.41 18.97 9.11
N LEU A 59 19.20 19.02 10.17
CA LEU A 59 20.46 19.76 10.20
C LEU A 59 21.51 19.15 9.26
N GLU A 60 21.70 17.83 9.32
CA GLU A 60 22.63 17.11 8.41
C GLU A 60 22.20 17.24 6.95
N LYS A 61 20.89 17.21 6.66
CA LYS A 61 20.36 17.38 5.31
C LYS A 61 20.63 18.80 4.77
N ALA A 62 20.44 19.82 5.60
CA ALA A 62 20.78 21.20 5.23
C ALA A 62 22.29 21.36 4.96
N LYS A 63 23.13 20.71 5.77
CA LYS A 63 24.59 20.72 5.60
C LYS A 63 25.03 20.07 4.28
N ILE A 64 24.40 18.97 3.88
CA ILE A 64 24.66 18.33 2.58
C ILE A 64 24.17 19.19 1.42
N ALA A 65 22.96 19.76 1.54
CA ALA A 65 22.40 20.64 0.52
C ALA A 65 23.25 21.91 0.29
N ALA A 66 23.97 22.37 1.31
CA ALA A 66 24.90 23.50 1.24
C ALA A 66 26.27 23.14 0.63
N GLY A 67 26.43 21.96 0.03
CA GLY A 67 27.69 21.52 -0.59
C GLY A 67 28.67 20.84 0.37
N GLY A 68 28.26 20.58 1.62
CA GLY A 68 28.96 19.62 2.46
C GLY A 68 28.84 18.23 1.83
N GLY A 69 29.96 17.51 1.68
CA GLY A 69 29.94 16.14 1.15
C GLY A 69 29.04 15.17 1.95
N PRO A 70 29.04 13.87 1.61
CA PRO A 70 28.18 12.87 2.24
C PRO A 70 28.20 12.94 3.77
N SER A 71 27.03 12.81 4.42
CA SER A 71 26.97 12.89 5.89
C SER A 71 27.76 11.73 6.50
N LYS A 72 28.63 12.06 7.46
CA LYS A 72 29.39 11.08 8.26
C LYS A 72 28.54 10.41 9.35
N TRP A 73 27.26 10.79 9.48
CA TRP A 73 26.40 10.28 10.54
C TRP A 73 25.73 8.96 10.12
N PRO A 74 25.96 7.84 10.82
CA PRO A 74 25.52 6.51 10.37
C PRO A 74 24.00 6.33 10.30
N PHE A 75 23.21 7.19 10.93
CA PHE A 75 21.74 7.15 10.84
C PHE A 75 21.18 8.01 9.70
N PHE A 76 22.00 8.82 9.04
CA PHE A 76 21.56 9.74 8.00
C PHE A 76 20.91 9.01 6.82
N GLU A 77 21.62 8.08 6.20
CA GLU A 77 21.10 7.33 5.04
C GLU A 77 19.83 6.56 5.36
N ARG A 78 19.77 5.98 6.57
CA ARG A 78 18.60 5.22 7.03
C ARG A 78 17.38 6.12 7.22
N LEU A 79 17.56 7.32 7.79
CA LEU A 79 16.48 8.30 7.91
C LEU A 79 16.10 8.91 6.56
N ASP A 80 17.06 9.12 5.66
CA ASP A 80 16.80 9.69 4.33
C ASP A 80 15.97 8.74 3.47
N LYS A 81 16.22 7.43 3.52
CA LYS A 81 15.35 6.42 2.88
C LYS A 81 13.91 6.45 3.40
N LEU A 82 13.72 6.74 4.70
CA LEU A 82 12.40 6.77 5.35
C LEU A 82 11.64 8.09 5.10
N ILE A 83 12.31 9.23 5.27
CA ILE A 83 11.73 10.59 5.35
C ILE A 83 12.02 11.42 4.09
N GLY A 84 13.09 11.11 3.37
CA GLY A 84 13.50 11.82 2.16
C GLY A 84 12.40 11.84 1.09
N PRO A 85 12.50 12.76 0.11
CA PRO A 85 11.68 12.66 -1.08
C PRO A 85 11.94 11.25 -1.61
N THR A 86 10.90 10.42 -1.62
CA THR A 86 10.99 9.10 -2.20
C THR A 86 11.35 9.38 -3.65
N THR A 87 12.63 9.32 -4.01
CA THR A 87 13.05 9.10 -5.38
C THR A 87 12.46 7.75 -5.69
N LYS A 88 11.23 7.81 -6.20
CA LYS A 88 10.54 6.73 -6.80
C LYS A 88 11.54 6.18 -7.79
N ILE A 89 12.09 5.02 -7.45
CA ILE A 89 12.52 4.06 -8.44
C ILE A 89 11.39 4.04 -9.46
N LEU A 90 11.76 4.52 -10.65
CA LEU A 90 10.97 4.78 -11.84
C LEU A 90 9.62 4.05 -11.86
N VAL A 91 8.53 4.69 -11.44
CA VAL A 91 7.19 4.58 -12.04
C VAL A 91 6.38 5.83 -11.64
N THR A 92 6.01 6.59 -12.68
CA THR A 92 4.97 7.61 -12.80
C THR A 92 4.06 7.85 -11.59
N ALA A 93 4.17 9.04 -10.98
CA ALA A 93 3.03 9.76 -10.40
C ALA A 93 3.47 11.15 -9.94
N ALA A 94 3.25 12.15 -10.79
CA ALA A 94 3.31 13.56 -10.45
C ALA A 94 2.13 14.26 -11.14
N VAL A 95 1.01 14.39 -10.43
CA VAL A 95 0.12 15.56 -10.43
C VAL A 95 -0.95 15.36 -9.35
N ALA A 96 -0.76 16.01 -8.20
CA ALA A 96 -1.85 16.33 -7.27
C ALA A 96 -1.35 17.37 -6.26
N ALA A 97 -1.51 18.65 -6.58
CA ALA A 97 -1.53 19.72 -5.58
C ALA A 97 -2.24 20.97 -6.14
N ALA A 98 -3.55 21.10 -5.86
CA ALA A 98 -4.20 22.37 -5.54
C ALA A 98 -5.66 22.11 -5.10
N PRO A 99 -6.09 22.64 -3.95
CA PRO A 99 -7.48 23.00 -3.72
C PRO A 99 -7.60 24.53 -3.61
N LEU A 100 -8.32 25.14 -4.56
CA LEU A 100 -8.84 26.49 -4.44
C LEU A 100 -10.22 26.42 -3.77
N THR A 101 -10.39 27.08 -2.64
CA THR A 101 -11.71 27.30 -2.01
C THR A 101 -12.11 28.76 -2.16
N SER A 102 -12.97 29.07 -3.13
CA SER A 102 -13.72 30.34 -3.18
C SER A 102 -15.13 30.11 -2.61
N LYS A 103 -15.42 30.67 -1.43
CA LYS A 103 -16.79 30.85 -0.96
C LYS A 103 -17.14 32.34 -1.09
N VAL A 104 -17.99 32.65 -2.06
CA VAL A 104 -18.74 33.90 -2.14
C VAL A 104 -19.94 33.75 -1.20
N ALA A 105 -20.10 34.67 -0.25
CA ALA A 105 -21.31 34.81 0.55
C ALA A 105 -21.73 36.28 0.49
N MET A 106 -22.94 36.52 -0.04
CA MET A 106 -23.64 37.80 0.02
C MET A 106 -24.11 38.08 1.45
N GLY A 107 -24.15 39.36 1.85
CA GLY A 107 -24.84 39.80 3.05
C GLY A 107 -24.62 41.29 3.33
N ILE A 108 -25.62 42.11 3.01
CA ILE A 108 -25.77 43.48 3.51
C ILE A 108 -26.21 43.40 5.00
N PRO A 109 -25.73 44.30 5.87
CA PRO A 109 -26.71 45.10 6.62
C PRO A 109 -26.39 46.59 6.73
N VAL A 110 -27.50 47.31 6.88
CA VAL A 110 -27.79 48.73 7.05
C VAL A 110 -27.27 49.31 8.37
N GLY A 111 -26.82 50.58 8.35
CA GLY A 111 -27.38 51.61 9.23
C GLY A 111 -26.49 52.41 10.20
N ILE A 112 -26.79 53.73 10.25
CA ILE A 112 -26.71 54.69 11.40
C ILE A 112 -25.33 55.42 11.52
N HIS A 113 -25.13 56.76 11.58
CA HIS A 113 -25.92 57.96 11.95
C HIS A 113 -25.30 59.31 11.46
N ASN A 114 -26.16 60.36 11.42
CA ASN A 114 -25.98 61.81 11.68
C ASN A 114 -25.06 62.73 10.84
N GLY A 115 -25.68 63.61 10.04
CA GLY A 115 -26.13 64.95 10.48
C GLY A 115 -25.17 66.14 10.39
N GLY A 116 -25.58 67.21 9.69
CA GLY A 116 -25.05 68.58 9.90
C GLY A 116 -24.96 69.44 8.63
N ALA A 117 -25.67 70.57 8.62
CA ALA A 117 -25.89 71.51 7.52
C ALA A 117 -24.94 72.73 7.51
N ASN A 118 -25.14 73.62 6.51
CA ASN A 118 -24.65 75.01 6.28
C ASN A 118 -23.52 75.13 5.25
N SER A 119 -23.43 76.12 4.36
CA SER A 119 -24.28 77.21 3.82
C SER A 119 -23.45 77.91 2.72
N GLU A 120 -24.09 78.44 1.67
CA GLU A 120 -23.71 79.57 0.76
C GLU A 120 -22.32 79.52 0.04
N ASP A 121 -22.07 80.00 -1.19
CA ASP A 121 -22.58 81.17 -1.92
C ASP A 121 -22.17 81.07 -3.44
N SER A 122 -22.93 81.73 -4.32
CA SER A 122 -22.55 82.32 -5.62
C SER A 122 -22.48 81.50 -6.95
N LEU A 123 -23.40 81.86 -7.87
CA LEU A 123 -23.43 81.75 -9.35
C LEU A 123 -23.59 83.20 -9.91
N PRO A 124 -23.53 83.56 -11.24
CA PRO A 124 -23.35 82.83 -12.53
C PRO A 124 -22.34 83.61 -13.48
N PRO A 125 -22.30 83.56 -14.87
CA PRO A 125 -23.17 82.90 -15.86
C PRO A 125 -22.57 82.23 -17.13
N GLU A 126 -23.48 81.44 -17.73
CA GLU A 126 -23.72 81.04 -19.14
C GLU A 126 -22.63 81.11 -20.23
N LYS A 127 -22.42 79.98 -20.93
CA LYS A 127 -22.19 79.91 -22.40
C LYS A 127 -22.85 78.68 -23.02
N LYS A 128 -23.98 78.89 -23.70
CA LYS A 128 -24.59 77.97 -24.67
C LYS A 128 -23.70 77.90 -25.91
N LEU A 129 -23.32 76.69 -26.35
CA LEU A 129 -22.97 76.45 -27.75
C LEU A 129 -23.54 75.09 -28.19
N ARG A 130 -24.61 75.21 -28.97
CA ARG A 130 -25.24 74.17 -29.76
C ARG A 130 -24.31 73.87 -30.94
N GLY A 131 -23.83 72.63 -31.04
CA GLY A 131 -22.97 72.16 -32.13
C GLY A 131 -23.33 70.74 -32.56
N VAL A 132 -24.30 70.67 -33.46
CA VAL A 132 -24.53 69.67 -34.53
C VAL A 132 -23.90 68.28 -34.37
N VAL A 133 -24.80 67.30 -34.31
CA VAL A 133 -24.66 65.85 -34.54
C VAL A 133 -23.53 65.51 -35.53
N GLN A 134 -22.44 64.92 -35.02
CA GLN A 134 -21.59 64.07 -35.85
C GLN A 134 -22.26 62.71 -35.95
N ARG A 135 -22.65 62.36 -37.18
CA ARG A 135 -23.05 61.01 -37.59
C ARG A 135 -21.82 60.09 -37.47
N GLY A 136 -21.59 59.59 -36.25
CA GLY A 136 -20.63 58.53 -35.98
C GLY A 136 -21.14 57.25 -36.63
N VAL A 137 -20.48 56.85 -37.71
CA VAL A 137 -20.66 55.54 -38.35
C VAL A 137 -20.52 54.44 -37.29
N ASN A 138 -21.47 53.50 -37.28
CA ASN A 138 -21.63 52.33 -36.39
C ASN A 138 -20.40 51.40 -36.33
N THR A 139 -19.26 51.90 -35.89
CA THR A 139 -17.98 51.17 -35.88
C THR A 139 -17.78 50.41 -34.57
N LYS A 140 -18.43 50.84 -33.48
CA LYS A 140 -18.33 50.22 -32.15
C LYS A 140 -19.14 48.92 -32.05
N GLU A 141 -20.41 48.91 -32.45
CA GLU A 141 -21.28 47.72 -32.40
C GLU A 141 -20.81 46.58 -33.32
N VAL A 142 -20.30 46.90 -34.52
CA VAL A 142 -19.81 45.89 -35.48
C VAL A 142 -18.55 45.20 -34.95
N LYS A 143 -17.69 45.93 -34.23
CA LYS A 143 -16.45 45.41 -33.66
C LYS A 143 -16.73 44.52 -32.44
N GLU A 144 -17.67 44.93 -31.59
CA GLU A 144 -18.10 44.17 -30.42
C GLU A 144 -18.80 42.85 -30.83
N ARG A 145 -19.75 42.88 -31.78
CA ARG A 145 -20.36 41.66 -32.34
C ARG A 145 -19.34 40.70 -32.96
N LYS A 146 -18.28 41.21 -33.59
CA LYS A 146 -17.17 40.37 -34.10
C LYS A 146 -16.35 39.75 -32.96
N GLY A 147 -16.11 40.50 -31.87
CA GLY A 147 -15.47 40.00 -30.66
C GLY A 147 -16.23 38.84 -30.02
N TRP A 148 -17.54 39.02 -29.81
CA TRP A 148 -18.42 37.97 -29.28
C TRP A 148 -18.47 36.72 -30.16
N ARG A 149 -18.55 36.88 -31.49
CA ARG A 149 -18.48 35.74 -32.43
C ARG A 149 -17.17 34.97 -32.32
N ASN A 150 -16.05 35.67 -32.12
CA ASN A 150 -14.75 35.04 -31.96
C ASN A 150 -14.65 34.30 -30.61
N LEU A 151 -15.14 34.91 -29.52
CA LEU A 151 -15.22 34.27 -28.20
C LEU A 151 -16.09 33.01 -28.23
N ILE A 152 -17.26 33.06 -28.88
CA ILE A 152 -18.14 31.89 -29.04
C ILE A 152 -17.44 30.80 -29.85
N ARG A 153 -16.72 31.15 -30.92
CA ARG A 153 -15.96 30.19 -31.72
C ARG A 153 -14.82 29.55 -30.92
N MET A 154 -14.10 30.34 -30.12
CA MET A 154 -13.05 29.85 -29.24
C MET A 154 -13.62 28.91 -28.17
N LEU A 155 -14.75 29.28 -27.55
CA LEU A 155 -15.43 28.45 -26.56
C LEU A 155 -15.87 27.11 -27.16
N ALA A 156 -16.52 27.12 -28.32
CA ALA A 156 -16.94 25.90 -29.01
C ALA A 156 -15.75 24.98 -29.33
N GLN A 157 -14.61 25.55 -29.77
CA GLN A 157 -13.38 24.79 -30.01
C GLN A 157 -12.80 24.20 -28.73
N VAL A 158 -12.82 24.94 -27.62
CA VAL A 158 -12.33 24.44 -26.32
C VAL A 158 -13.22 23.31 -25.80
N ILE A 159 -14.54 23.45 -25.91
CA ILE A 159 -15.49 22.41 -25.47
C ILE A 159 -15.29 21.11 -26.27
N LEU A 160 -15.19 21.19 -27.60
CA LEU A 160 -14.97 20.01 -28.44
C LEU A 160 -13.62 19.33 -28.15
N LYS A 161 -12.56 20.12 -27.96
CA LYS A 161 -11.24 19.57 -27.57
C LYS A 161 -11.25 18.95 -26.19
N PHE A 162 -12.04 19.50 -25.26
CA PHE A 162 -12.16 18.96 -23.92
C PHE A 162 -12.85 17.59 -23.93
N GLU A 163 -13.85 17.39 -24.79
CA GLU A 163 -14.52 16.10 -24.97
C GLU A 163 -13.55 15.00 -25.43
N GLU A 164 -12.72 15.30 -26.44
CA GLU A 164 -11.70 14.37 -26.95
C GLU A 164 -10.69 13.98 -25.87
N VAL A 165 -10.14 14.97 -25.16
CA VAL A 165 -9.16 14.75 -24.09
C VAL A 165 -9.77 14.00 -22.90
N TYR A 166 -11.03 14.27 -22.56
CA TYR A 166 -11.75 13.56 -21.51
C TYR A 166 -11.96 12.09 -21.87
N GLU A 167 -12.45 11.81 -23.09
CA GLU A 167 -12.68 10.44 -23.53
C GLU A 167 -11.35 9.67 -23.63
N GLN A 168 -10.27 10.32 -24.07
CA GLN A 168 -8.93 9.73 -24.05
C GLN A 168 -8.46 9.38 -22.63
N ALA A 169 -8.62 10.30 -21.67
CA ALA A 169 -8.22 10.06 -20.28
C ALA A 169 -9.03 8.92 -19.64
N LYS A 170 -10.33 8.87 -19.91
CA LYS A 170 -11.23 7.78 -19.49
C LYS A 170 -10.81 6.45 -20.10
N ASN A 171 -10.52 6.41 -21.39
CA ASN A 171 -10.08 5.20 -22.09
C ASN A 171 -8.72 4.71 -21.60
N MET A 172 -7.76 5.60 -21.36
CA MET A 172 -6.46 5.23 -20.77
C MET A 172 -6.62 4.62 -19.38
N LYS A 173 -7.48 5.21 -18.53
CA LYS A 173 -7.77 4.68 -17.20
C LYS A 173 -8.48 3.32 -17.27
N LEU A 174 -9.43 3.15 -18.19
CA LEU A 174 -10.13 1.90 -18.39
C LEU A 174 -9.16 0.81 -18.87
N GLN A 175 -8.30 1.10 -19.86
CA GLN A 175 -7.26 0.19 -20.32
C GLN A 175 -6.30 -0.21 -19.20
N GLN A 176 -5.92 0.75 -18.34
CA GLN A 176 -5.08 0.45 -17.18
C GLN A 176 -5.77 -0.53 -16.23
N VAL A 177 -7.05 -0.33 -15.91
CA VAL A 177 -7.83 -1.27 -15.08
C VAL A 177 -7.91 -2.64 -15.73
N VAL A 178 -8.17 -2.71 -17.04
CA VAL A 178 -8.22 -3.98 -17.78
C VAL A 178 -6.87 -4.71 -17.77
N LEU A 179 -5.75 -4.00 -17.94
CA LEU A 179 -4.41 -4.60 -17.88
C LEU A 179 -4.12 -5.13 -16.47
N MET A 180 -4.44 -4.36 -15.43
CA MET A 180 -4.27 -4.81 -14.04
C MET A 180 -5.14 -6.03 -13.74
N GLU A 181 -6.37 -6.05 -14.23
CA GLU A 181 -7.28 -7.18 -14.08
C GLU A 181 -6.78 -8.42 -14.83
N LYS A 182 -6.21 -8.24 -16.03
CA LYS A 182 -5.58 -9.32 -16.79
C LYS A 182 -4.40 -9.92 -16.03
N ILE A 183 -3.56 -9.09 -15.41
CA ILE A 183 -2.45 -9.56 -14.57
C ILE A 183 -2.99 -10.29 -13.33
N ARG A 184 -3.99 -9.72 -12.66
CA ARG A 184 -4.65 -10.34 -11.49
C ARG A 184 -5.19 -11.73 -11.83
N MET A 185 -5.90 -11.87 -12.94
CA MET A 185 -6.52 -13.13 -13.34
C MET A 185 -5.50 -14.16 -13.85
N LYS A 186 -4.38 -13.72 -14.46
CA LYS A 186 -3.27 -14.63 -14.80
C LYS A 186 -2.63 -15.22 -13.56
N PHE A 187 -2.32 -14.39 -12.56
CA PHE A 187 -1.73 -14.86 -11.31
C PHE A 187 -2.68 -15.78 -10.54
N ALA A 188 -3.97 -15.43 -10.46
CA ALA A 188 -4.98 -16.26 -9.81
C ALA A 188 -5.07 -17.65 -10.46
N ARG A 189 -5.13 -17.74 -11.79
CA ARG A 189 -5.13 -19.02 -12.52
C ARG A 189 -3.87 -19.84 -12.28
N GLU A 190 -2.69 -19.20 -12.31
CA GLU A 190 -1.42 -19.89 -12.06
C GLU A 190 -1.37 -20.46 -10.64
N LEU A 191 -1.84 -19.69 -9.65
CA LEU A 191 -1.94 -20.14 -8.27
C LEU A 191 -2.91 -21.32 -8.13
N GLU A 192 -4.08 -21.27 -8.76
CA GLU A 192 -5.06 -22.37 -8.78
C GLU A 192 -4.45 -23.65 -9.38
N LEU A 193 -3.70 -23.53 -10.48
CA LEU A 193 -2.99 -24.66 -11.08
C LEU A 193 -1.96 -25.25 -10.13
N GLN A 194 -1.14 -24.41 -9.48
CA GLN A 194 -0.16 -24.88 -8.51
C GLN A 194 -0.82 -25.58 -7.32
N MET A 195 -1.91 -25.04 -6.80
CA MET A 195 -2.67 -25.68 -5.72
C MET A 195 -3.23 -27.03 -6.15
N MET A 196 -3.81 -27.13 -7.35
CA MET A 196 -4.33 -28.39 -7.87
C MET A 196 -3.21 -29.41 -8.10
N GLN A 197 -2.06 -28.98 -8.65
CA GLN A 197 -0.88 -29.82 -8.84
C GLN A 197 -0.36 -30.37 -7.51
N PHE A 198 -0.27 -29.54 -6.47
CA PHE A 198 0.16 -29.99 -5.15
C PHE A 198 -0.82 -31.01 -4.56
N PHE A 199 -2.12 -30.75 -4.67
CA PHE A 199 -3.15 -31.64 -4.16
C PHE A 199 -3.12 -33.00 -4.88
N ILE A 200 -3.12 -33.01 -6.21
CA ILE A 200 -3.13 -34.26 -6.98
C ILE A 200 -1.85 -35.08 -6.77
N LYS A 201 -0.68 -34.41 -6.72
CA LYS A 201 0.59 -35.05 -6.42
C LYS A 201 0.57 -35.73 -5.06
N THR A 202 0.11 -35.01 -4.03
CA THR A 202 0.00 -35.54 -2.66
C THR A 202 -0.98 -36.74 -2.61
N GLN A 203 -2.11 -36.66 -3.33
CA GLN A 203 -3.07 -37.76 -3.39
C GLN A 203 -2.49 -39.00 -4.08
N ILE A 204 -1.72 -38.82 -5.16
CA ILE A 204 -1.03 -39.92 -5.85
C ILE A 204 0.02 -40.56 -4.94
N GLU A 205 0.90 -39.75 -4.33
CA GLU A 205 1.96 -40.24 -3.43
C GLU A 205 1.37 -41.01 -2.24
N THR A 206 0.34 -40.45 -1.58
CA THR A 206 -0.34 -41.14 -0.48
C THR A 206 -1.03 -42.43 -0.91
N SER A 207 -1.56 -42.50 -2.13
CA SER A 207 -2.16 -43.71 -2.68
C SER A 207 -1.12 -44.79 -2.99
N GLN A 208 0.05 -44.40 -3.54
CA GLN A 208 1.18 -45.30 -3.77
C GLN A 208 1.71 -45.87 -2.46
N LEU A 209 1.96 -45.02 -1.46
CA LEU A 209 2.38 -45.43 -0.11
C LEU A 209 1.39 -46.41 0.53
N LYS A 210 0.09 -46.20 0.36
CA LYS A 210 -0.95 -47.15 0.82
C LYS A 210 -0.92 -48.47 0.07
N CYS A 211 -0.62 -48.47 -1.23
CA CYS A 211 -0.49 -49.69 -2.04
C CYS A 211 0.72 -50.51 -1.59
N THR A 212 1.90 -49.88 -1.48
CA THR A 212 3.11 -50.54 -1.01
C THR A 212 2.95 -51.07 0.41
N ARG A 213 2.37 -50.28 1.33
CA ARG A 213 2.07 -50.74 2.70
C ARG A 213 1.08 -51.93 2.71
N ARG A 214 0.13 -51.97 1.77
CA ARG A 214 -0.78 -53.12 1.62
C ARG A 214 -0.03 -54.36 1.14
N GLU A 215 0.88 -54.22 0.18
CA GLU A 215 1.73 -55.31 -0.31
C GLU A 215 2.65 -55.83 0.80
N GLU A 216 3.31 -54.94 1.55
CA GLU A 216 4.11 -55.29 2.72
C GLU A 216 3.29 -56.03 3.78
N MET A 217 2.06 -55.56 4.05
CA MET A 217 1.14 -56.23 4.98
C MET A 217 0.71 -57.62 4.49
N ILE A 218 0.55 -57.83 3.17
CA ILE A 218 0.27 -59.14 2.59
C ILE A 218 1.48 -60.07 2.78
N VAL A 219 2.70 -59.59 2.49
CA VAL A 219 3.94 -60.36 2.65
C VAL A 219 4.14 -60.75 4.12
N ILE A 220 3.93 -59.83 5.07
CA ILE A 220 4.02 -60.12 6.51
C ILE A 220 3.02 -61.20 6.92
N LYS A 221 1.78 -61.17 6.42
CA LYS A 221 0.77 -62.20 6.71
C LYS A 221 1.18 -63.58 6.18
N ILE A 222 1.73 -63.65 4.97
CA ILE A 222 2.23 -64.90 4.38
C ILE A 222 3.40 -65.44 5.21
N ILE A 223 4.40 -64.62 5.51
CA ILE A 223 5.55 -65.02 6.33
C ILE A 223 5.08 -65.49 7.70
N THR A 224 4.16 -64.76 8.34
CA THR A 224 3.58 -65.17 9.63
C THR A 224 2.95 -66.55 9.52
N SER A 225 2.11 -66.78 8.50
CA SER A 225 1.43 -68.06 8.28
C SER A 225 2.40 -69.22 8.05
N VAL A 226 3.46 -69.00 7.27
CA VAL A 226 4.49 -70.02 7.00
C VAL A 226 5.27 -70.33 8.28
N VAL A 227 5.69 -69.30 9.02
CA VAL A 227 6.42 -69.45 10.28
C VAL A 227 5.56 -70.17 11.32
N THR A 228 4.28 -69.81 11.46
CA THR A 228 3.38 -70.50 12.41
C THR A 228 3.19 -71.96 12.04
N HIS A 229 2.91 -72.26 10.78
CA HIS A 229 2.71 -73.64 10.33
C HIS A 229 3.97 -74.50 10.51
N PHE A 230 5.14 -73.98 10.12
CA PHE A 230 6.41 -74.68 10.31
C PHE A 230 6.74 -74.89 11.80
N THR A 231 6.43 -73.90 12.64
CA THR A 231 6.61 -74.01 14.10
C THR A 231 5.69 -75.09 14.69
N ASP A 232 4.46 -75.19 14.23
CA ASP A 232 3.51 -76.19 14.72
C ASP A 232 3.93 -77.61 14.30
N VAL A 233 4.39 -77.79 13.06
CA VAL A 233 5.00 -79.06 12.59
C VAL A 233 6.22 -79.41 13.43
N LEU A 234 7.15 -78.48 13.69
CA LEU A 234 8.35 -78.76 14.49
C LEU A 234 8.07 -79.08 15.96
N LYS A 235 6.98 -78.53 16.53
CA LYS A 235 6.51 -78.91 17.88
C LYS A 235 6.07 -80.37 17.92
N GLU A 236 5.43 -80.87 16.87
CA GLU A 236 5.04 -82.30 16.78
C GLU A 236 6.26 -83.24 16.75
N PHE A 237 7.40 -82.77 16.24
CA PHE A 237 8.66 -83.53 16.17
C PHE A 237 9.66 -83.25 17.32
N ASN A 238 9.26 -82.50 18.36
CA ASN A 238 10.08 -82.20 19.56
C ASN A 238 11.45 -81.52 19.26
N PHE A 239 11.59 -80.80 18.14
CA PHE A 239 12.91 -80.43 17.60
C PHE A 239 13.45 -79.04 18.04
N PHE A 240 12.68 -78.19 18.73
CA PHE A 240 13.11 -76.81 19.06
C PHE A 240 12.72 -76.29 20.46
N SER A 241 13.58 -75.43 21.03
CA SER A 241 13.31 -74.68 22.26
C SER A 241 12.22 -73.62 22.05
N LEU A 242 11.20 -73.64 22.91
CA LEU A 242 10.08 -72.68 22.92
C LEU A 242 10.55 -71.21 22.83
N SER A 243 11.66 -70.88 23.47
CA SER A 243 12.19 -69.50 23.56
C SER A 243 12.50 -68.86 22.19
N ALA A 244 13.08 -69.60 21.25
CA ALA A 244 13.45 -69.06 19.94
C ALA A 244 12.21 -68.74 19.07
N THR A 245 11.16 -69.55 19.19
CA THR A 245 9.92 -69.39 18.42
C THR A 245 9.13 -68.14 18.83
N TYR A 246 9.04 -67.87 20.13
CA TYR A 246 8.40 -66.66 20.65
C TYR A 246 9.13 -65.38 20.25
N HIS A 247 10.47 -65.44 20.13
CA HIS A 247 11.27 -64.29 19.71
C HIS A 247 11.00 -63.91 18.25
N VAL A 248 11.00 -64.89 17.33
CA VAL A 248 10.71 -64.65 15.90
C VAL A 248 9.27 -64.13 15.72
N LEU A 249 8.30 -64.73 16.39
CA LEU A 249 6.91 -64.29 16.33
C LEU A 249 6.72 -62.88 16.94
N GLY A 250 7.48 -62.56 17.99
CA GLY A 250 7.51 -61.23 18.61
C GLY A 250 8.05 -60.14 17.68
N MET A 251 9.13 -60.43 16.94
CA MET A 251 9.69 -59.51 15.95
C MET A 251 8.71 -59.24 14.81
N ILE A 252 8.03 -60.27 14.30
CA ILE A 252 7.01 -60.14 13.25
C ILE A 252 5.82 -59.29 13.74
N LYS A 253 5.34 -59.51 14.98
CA LYS A 253 4.28 -58.69 15.60
C LYS A 253 4.71 -57.23 15.82
N SER A 254 5.98 -56.99 16.16
CA SER A 254 6.53 -55.64 16.33
C SER A 254 6.57 -54.88 15.00
N LEU A 255 7.04 -55.53 13.93
CA LEU A 255 7.05 -54.98 12.57
C LEU A 255 5.63 -54.67 12.06
N GLY A 256 4.65 -55.53 12.33
CA GLY A 256 3.25 -55.28 11.98
C GLY A 256 2.63 -54.05 12.65
N LYS A 257 3.08 -53.68 13.87
CA LYS A 257 2.61 -52.48 14.58
C LYS A 257 3.23 -51.18 14.04
N ILE A 258 4.44 -51.24 13.50
CA ILE A 258 5.15 -50.06 12.97
C ILE A 258 4.56 -49.64 11.60
N LEU A 259 3.99 -50.58 10.86
CA LEU A 259 3.41 -50.34 9.53
C LEU A 259 1.91 -50.02 9.54
N SER A 260 1.21 -50.16 10.67
CA SER A 260 -0.22 -49.82 10.83
C SER A 260 -0.42 -48.33 11.15
#